data_AF-A0A679FR11-F1
#
_entry.id   AF-A0A679FR11-F1
#
_cell.length_a   1.000
_cell.length_b   1.000
_cell.length_c   1.000
_cell.angle_alpha   90.00
_cell.angle_beta   90.00
_cell.angle_gamma   90.00
#
_symmetry.space_group_name_H-M   'P 1'
#
loop_
_entity.id
_entity.type
_entity.pdbx_description
1 polymer ?
#
loop_
_entity_poly.entity_id
_entity_poly.type
_entity_poly.pdbx_seq_one_letter_code
_entity_poly.pdbx_strand_id
1 'polypeptide(L)'
;MALSQDGKVYAWGRNKDGEVLCSHPFVVCCPVVVFDEERVVDVAAGERHAVLLTASGRVYAWGEALNGKLGISSSKRTLSSYDHAFPPVLVDIPDRVQKVFVSGEMSFAATECGIWCWGRDLFERFAFLKDREKQDALFVPFSYLEQSWQEESRCL
;
A
#
# COMPACT_ATOMS: atom_id res chain seq x y z
N MET A 1 -13.24 9.47 0.76
CA MET A 1 -12.05 9.79 -0.06
C MET A 1 -12.52 10.08 -1.48
N ALA A 2 -11.86 11.00 -2.18
CA ALA A 2 -12.09 11.30 -3.59
C ALA A 2 -10.77 11.61 -4.31
N LEU A 3 -10.77 11.34 -5.62
CA LEU A 3 -9.71 11.70 -6.56
C LEU A 3 -10.22 12.83 -7.46
N SER A 4 -9.47 13.92 -7.54
CA SER A 4 -9.79 15.04 -8.43
C SER A 4 -9.22 14.82 -9.84
N GLN A 5 -9.72 15.58 -10.81
CA GLN A 5 -9.27 15.46 -12.21
C GLN A 5 -7.80 15.89 -12.43
N ASP A 6 -7.30 16.80 -11.59
CA ASP A 6 -5.88 17.21 -11.53
C ASP A 6 -5.01 16.18 -10.78
N GLY A 7 -5.59 15.11 -10.24
CA GLY A 7 -4.85 14.00 -9.63
C GLY A 7 -4.51 14.19 -8.14
N LYS A 8 -5.24 15.07 -7.43
CA LYS A 8 -5.10 15.23 -5.97
C LYS A 8 -6.06 14.30 -5.25
N VAL A 9 -5.63 13.85 -4.07
CA VAL A 9 -6.45 12.98 -3.23
C VAL A 9 -6.99 13.78 -2.05
N TYR A 10 -8.30 13.66 -1.85
CA TYR A 10 -9.01 14.27 -0.75
C TYR A 10 -9.60 13.21 0.18
N ALA A 11 -9.48 13.38 1.48
CA ALA A 11 -10.13 12.53 2.47
C ALA A 11 -10.95 13.35 3.47
N TRP A 12 -11.97 12.72 4.03
CA TRP A 12 -12.84 13.23 5.09
C TRP A 12 -13.51 12.01 5.76
N GLY A 13 -14.11 12.23 6.92
CA GLY A 13 -14.72 11.19 7.73
C GLY A 13 -13.91 10.86 8.98
N ARG A 14 -13.90 9.59 9.38
CA ARG A 14 -13.22 9.10 10.58
C ARG A 14 -11.70 9.33 10.47
N ASN A 15 -11.09 9.83 11.54
CA ASN A 15 -9.64 10.07 11.63
C ASN A 15 -9.05 9.58 12.96
N LYS A 16 -9.60 8.50 13.53
CA LYS A 16 -9.12 7.95 14.81
C LYS A 16 -7.76 7.28 14.67
N ASP A 17 -7.49 6.75 13.49
CA ASP A 17 -6.31 5.94 13.16
C ASP A 17 -5.44 6.67 12.11
N GLY A 18 -5.69 7.96 11.87
CA GLY A 18 -4.97 8.81 10.93
C GLY A 18 -5.40 8.68 9.47
N GLU A 19 -6.60 8.17 9.21
CA GLU A 19 -7.08 7.87 7.85
C GLU A 19 -7.27 9.12 6.97
N VAL A 20 -7.44 10.29 7.59
CA VAL A 20 -7.64 11.60 6.92
C VAL A 20 -6.38 12.48 6.99
N LEU A 21 -5.29 12.00 7.61
CA LEU A 21 -3.98 12.65 7.61
C LEU A 21 -3.99 14.11 8.05
N CYS A 22 -4.82 14.41 9.06
CA CYS A 22 -4.91 15.75 9.64
C CYS A 22 -4.81 15.70 11.16
N SER A 23 -4.55 16.83 11.80
CA SER A 23 -4.37 16.95 13.26
C SER A 23 -5.68 16.81 14.08
N HIS A 24 -6.85 16.66 13.43
CA HIS A 24 -8.13 16.54 14.12
C HIS A 24 -8.45 15.08 14.48
N PRO A 25 -8.51 14.69 15.76
CA PRO A 25 -8.40 13.28 16.17
C PRO A 25 -9.68 12.42 16.02
N PHE A 26 -10.79 12.97 15.52
CA PHE A 26 -12.09 12.28 15.56
C PHE A 26 -12.76 12.13 14.21
N VAL A 27 -13.38 13.21 13.72
CA VAL A 27 -14.11 13.25 12.46
C VAL A 27 -13.80 14.55 11.75
N VAL A 28 -13.47 14.42 10.48
CA VAL A 28 -13.18 15.54 9.58
C VAL A 28 -14.37 15.69 8.66
N CYS A 29 -15.15 16.74 8.84
CA CYS A 29 -16.39 16.93 8.07
C CYS A 29 -16.18 17.57 6.70
N CYS A 30 -15.00 18.13 6.44
CA CYS A 30 -14.65 18.79 5.19
C CYS A 30 -13.54 18.03 4.47
N PRO A 31 -13.55 17.95 3.13
CA PRO A 31 -12.44 17.34 2.38
C PRO A 31 -11.11 18.05 2.66
N VAL A 32 -10.09 17.28 3.02
CA VAL A 32 -8.71 17.72 3.21
C VAL A 32 -7.83 17.04 2.16
N VAL A 33 -6.87 17.78 1.60
CA VAL A 33 -5.87 17.19 0.69
C VAL A 33 -4.95 16.28 1.50
N VAL A 34 -4.86 15.02 1.11
CA VAL A 34 -4.03 14.01 1.77
C VAL A 34 -2.84 13.56 0.92
N PHE A 35 -2.87 13.85 -0.37
CA PHE A 35 -1.75 13.62 -1.28
C PHE A 35 -1.83 14.55 -2.49
N ASP A 36 -0.75 15.28 -2.75
CA ASP A 36 -0.57 16.17 -3.90
C ASP A 36 0.86 16.17 -4.47
N GLU A 37 1.72 15.24 -4.04
CA GLU A 37 3.11 15.15 -4.50
C GLU A 37 3.23 14.67 -5.96
N GLU A 38 2.27 13.87 -6.41
CA GLU A 38 2.21 13.35 -7.78
C GLU A 38 0.76 13.19 -8.25
N ARG A 39 0.54 13.23 -9.56
CA ARG A 39 -0.76 12.91 -10.18
C ARG A 39 -1.18 11.48 -9.83
N VAL A 40 -2.26 11.37 -9.07
CA VAL A 40 -2.91 10.10 -8.75
C VAL A 40 -3.89 9.69 -9.86
N VAL A 41 -3.91 8.39 -10.16
CA VAL A 41 -4.75 7.80 -11.21
C VAL A 41 -5.76 6.78 -10.68
N ASP A 42 -5.53 6.23 -9.48
CA ASP A 42 -6.47 5.31 -8.84
C ASP A 42 -6.35 5.40 -7.31
N VAL A 43 -7.45 5.14 -6.60
CA VAL A 43 -7.52 5.17 -5.14
C VAL A 43 -8.46 4.09 -4.62
N ALA A 44 -8.13 3.47 -3.49
CA ALA A 44 -9.00 2.53 -2.81
C ALA A 44 -8.95 2.73 -1.28
N ALA A 45 -10.10 2.59 -0.63
CA ALA A 45 -10.24 2.70 0.83
C ALA A 45 -10.68 1.37 1.42
N GLY A 46 -10.01 0.94 2.49
CA GLY A 46 -10.41 -0.18 3.34
C GLY A 46 -11.08 0.27 4.62
N GLU A 47 -11.12 -0.64 5.61
CA GLU A 47 -11.79 -0.36 6.89
C GLU A 47 -11.07 0.75 7.68
N ARG A 48 -9.73 0.71 7.72
CA ARG A 48 -8.88 1.63 8.50
C ARG A 48 -7.59 2.05 7.78
N HIS A 49 -7.52 1.82 6.48
CA HIS A 49 -6.38 2.19 5.65
C HIS A 49 -6.85 2.59 4.27
N ALA A 50 -6.00 3.28 3.53
CA ALA A 50 -6.23 3.61 2.14
C ALA A 50 -4.95 3.44 1.34
N VAL A 51 -5.13 3.21 0.05
CA VAL A 51 -4.06 3.06 -0.93
C VAL A 51 -4.34 3.94 -2.13
N LEU A 52 -3.28 4.43 -2.76
CA LEU A 52 -3.36 5.19 -4.00
C LEU A 52 -2.32 4.67 -5.00
N LEU A 53 -2.61 4.89 -6.28
CA LEU A 53 -1.73 4.64 -7.40
C LEU A 53 -1.44 5.95 -8.12
N THR A 54 -0.17 6.25 -8.28
CA THR A 54 0.31 7.41 -9.04
C THR A 54 0.45 7.10 -10.53
N ALA A 55 0.50 8.15 -11.37
CA ALA A 55 0.71 8.02 -12.81
C ALA A 55 2.07 7.38 -13.17
N SER A 56 3.09 7.53 -12.33
CA SER A 56 4.38 6.83 -12.47
C SER A 56 4.31 5.34 -12.13
N GLY A 57 3.17 4.84 -11.65
CA GLY A 57 3.00 3.44 -11.24
C GLY A 57 3.45 3.13 -9.81
N ARG A 58 3.72 4.16 -8.98
CA ARG A 58 4.04 3.99 -7.56
C ARG A 58 2.78 3.86 -6.73
N VAL A 59 2.82 2.96 -5.73
CA VAL A 59 1.72 2.75 -4.79
C VAL A 59 2.08 3.33 -3.43
N TYR A 60 1.16 4.10 -2.86
CA TYR A 60 1.29 4.62 -1.50
C TYR A 60 0.15 4.10 -0.63
N ALA A 61 0.43 3.84 0.63
CA ALA A 61 -0.54 3.40 1.63
C ALA A 61 -0.46 4.26 2.90
N TRP A 62 -1.61 4.52 3.53
CA TRP A 62 -1.70 5.23 4.81
C TRP A 62 -2.88 4.78 5.66
N GLY A 63 -2.94 5.28 6.90
CA GLY A 63 -3.91 4.91 7.92
C GLY A 63 -3.30 3.99 8.99
N GLU A 64 -4.08 3.02 9.46
CA GLU A 64 -3.69 2.14 10.56
C GLU A 64 -2.46 1.29 10.19
N ALA A 65 -1.35 1.50 10.91
CA ALA A 65 -0.09 0.79 10.72
C ALA A 65 -0.04 -0.62 11.35
N LEU A 66 -1.18 -1.17 11.76
CA LEU A 66 -1.28 -2.51 12.33
C LEU A 66 -1.47 -3.57 11.22
N ASN A 67 -1.14 -4.83 11.54
CA ASN A 67 -1.38 -5.99 10.68
C ASN A 67 -0.77 -5.95 9.27
N GLY A 68 0.28 -5.15 9.04
CA GLY A 68 0.98 -5.11 7.74
C GLY A 68 0.19 -4.43 6.61
N LYS A 69 -0.92 -3.74 6.93
CA LYS A 69 -1.82 -3.05 5.96
C LYS A 69 -1.12 -1.97 5.12
N LEU A 70 0.02 -1.46 5.58
CA LEU A 70 0.82 -0.45 4.88
C LEU A 70 1.92 -1.04 3.98
N GLY A 71 2.09 -2.37 3.93
CA GLY A 71 3.05 -3.01 3.04
C GLY A 71 4.54 -2.74 3.38
N ILE A 72 4.82 -2.17 4.56
CA ILE A 72 6.19 -1.86 5.01
C ILE A 72 6.72 -2.85 6.05
N SER A 73 8.05 -3.06 6.04
CA SER A 73 8.73 -3.84 7.06
C SER A 73 8.73 -3.14 8.42
N SER A 74 8.73 -3.92 9.51
CA SER A 74 8.72 -3.44 10.89
C SER A 74 9.84 -2.44 11.21
N SER A 75 10.95 -2.47 10.46
CA SER A 75 12.09 -1.57 10.60
C SER A 75 11.81 -0.10 10.26
N LYS A 76 10.72 0.18 9.51
CA LYS A 76 10.25 1.55 9.23
C LYS A 76 9.14 2.02 10.20
N ARG A 77 8.75 1.21 11.20
CA ARG A 77 7.76 1.57 12.25
C ARG A 77 8.29 2.56 13.30
N THR A 78 9.43 3.20 13.05
CA THR A 78 10.09 4.13 13.99
C THR A 78 9.45 5.53 13.99
N LEU A 79 8.37 5.76 13.25
CA LEU A 79 7.58 6.98 13.40
C LEU A 79 6.57 6.76 14.52
N SER A 80 6.69 7.58 15.56
CA SER A 80 6.06 7.41 16.86
C SER A 80 4.56 7.16 16.75
N SER A 81 4.05 6.24 17.57
CA SER A 81 2.62 5.96 17.73
C SER A 81 1.79 7.14 18.28
N TYR A 82 2.37 8.33 18.37
CA TYR A 82 1.78 9.54 18.95
C TYR A 82 1.55 10.67 17.93
N ASP A 83 2.08 10.56 16.70
CA ASP A 83 1.68 11.44 15.60
C ASP A 83 0.60 10.75 14.78
N HIS A 84 -0.65 11.17 14.97
CA HIS A 84 -1.87 10.58 14.38
C HIS A 84 -2.00 10.76 12.85
N ALA A 85 -0.92 11.03 12.13
CA ALA A 85 -0.92 11.14 10.68
C ALA A 85 0.31 10.43 10.13
N PHE A 86 0.17 9.15 9.76
CA PHE A 86 1.20 8.48 8.98
C PHE A 86 1.15 9.03 7.55
N PRO A 87 2.10 9.85 7.10
CA PRO A 87 2.09 10.33 5.72
C PRO A 87 2.04 9.14 4.75
N PRO A 88 1.49 9.30 3.54
CA PRO A 88 1.44 8.23 2.56
C PRO A 88 2.82 7.58 2.38
N VAL A 89 2.89 6.28 2.69
CA VAL A 89 4.14 5.53 2.66
C VAL A 89 4.24 4.75 1.37
N LEU A 90 5.39 4.82 0.70
CA LEU A 90 5.67 4.06 -0.50
C LEU A 90 5.69 2.55 -0.19
N VAL A 91 4.83 1.81 -0.89
CA VAL A 91 4.83 0.34 -0.91
C VAL A 91 5.81 -0.12 -1.99
N ASP A 92 6.77 -0.95 -1.61
CA ASP A 92 7.81 -1.43 -2.52
C ASP A 92 7.27 -2.57 -3.41
N ILE A 93 6.87 -2.22 -4.62
CA ILE A 93 6.40 -3.16 -5.65
C ILE A 93 7.34 -2.98 -6.86
N PRO A 94 8.05 -4.04 -7.28
CA PRO A 94 9.07 -3.93 -8.33
C PRO A 94 8.46 -3.68 -9.72
N ASP A 95 7.23 -4.15 -9.93
CA ASP A 95 6.51 -3.99 -11.19
C ASP A 95 5.68 -2.71 -11.24
N ARG A 96 5.46 -2.20 -12.46
CA ARG A 96 4.53 -1.09 -12.67
C ARG A 96 3.10 -1.53 -12.37
N VAL A 97 2.49 -0.88 -11.38
CA VAL A 97 1.10 -1.13 -10.98
C VAL A 97 0.14 -0.42 -11.93
N GLN A 98 -0.90 -1.14 -12.35
CA GLN A 98 -1.98 -0.66 -13.22
C GLN A 98 -3.27 -0.35 -12.45
N LYS A 99 -3.51 -1.04 -11.33
CA LYS A 99 -4.73 -0.86 -10.54
C LYS A 99 -4.54 -1.27 -9.08
N VAL A 100 -5.23 -0.59 -8.16
CA VAL A 100 -5.22 -0.92 -6.73
C VAL A 100 -6.61 -1.29 -6.23
N PHE A 101 -6.66 -2.20 -5.26
CA PHE A 101 -7.91 -2.63 -4.63
C PHE A 101 -7.70 -2.85 -3.14
N VAL A 102 -8.80 -2.77 -2.38
CA VAL A 102 -8.79 -3.06 -0.95
C VAL A 102 -10.02 -3.90 -0.61
N SER A 103 -9.83 -4.87 0.29
CA SER A 103 -10.89 -5.72 0.83
C SER A 103 -10.63 -5.98 2.32
N GLY A 104 -11.45 -5.41 3.20
CA GLY A 104 -11.29 -5.54 4.65
C GLY A 104 -9.93 -5.01 5.14
N GLU A 105 -9.09 -5.92 5.66
CA GLU A 105 -7.73 -5.65 6.12
C GLU A 105 -6.64 -5.93 5.06
N MET A 106 -7.04 -6.31 3.84
CA MET A 106 -6.14 -6.65 2.74
C MET A 106 -6.14 -5.57 1.66
N SER A 107 -4.96 -5.25 1.16
CA SER A 107 -4.71 -4.42 -0.02
C SER A 107 -4.17 -5.27 -1.16
N PHE A 108 -4.44 -4.84 -2.39
CA PHE A 108 -4.02 -5.52 -3.61
C PHE A 108 -3.54 -4.51 -4.65
N ALA A 109 -2.55 -4.90 -5.46
CA ALA A 109 -2.06 -4.13 -6.59
C ALA A 109 -1.89 -5.05 -7.81
N ALA A 110 -2.59 -4.75 -8.90
CA ALA A 110 -2.48 -5.49 -10.15
C ALA A 110 -1.41 -4.84 -11.06
N THR A 111 -0.53 -5.66 -11.60
CA THR A 111 0.57 -5.33 -12.51
C THR A 111 0.41 -6.17 -13.79
N GLU A 112 1.27 -5.95 -14.78
CA GLU A 112 1.30 -6.80 -15.99
C GLU A 112 1.75 -8.24 -15.68
N CYS A 113 2.57 -8.39 -14.64
CA CYS A 113 3.16 -9.66 -14.20
C CYS A 113 2.31 -10.38 -13.15
N GLY A 114 1.27 -9.73 -12.61
CA GLY A 114 0.35 -10.36 -11.65
C GLY A 114 -0.34 -9.47 -10.66
N ILE A 115 -0.68 -10.03 -9.51
CA ILE A 115 -1.36 -9.32 -8.41
C ILE A 115 -0.52 -9.47 -7.15
N TRP A 116 -0.19 -8.33 -6.57
CA TRP A 116 0.46 -8.22 -5.27
C TRP A 116 -0.62 -8.06 -4.21
N CYS A 117 -0.46 -8.65 -3.03
CA CYS A 117 -1.37 -8.38 -1.91
C CYS A 117 -0.62 -8.17 -0.60
N TRP A 118 -1.22 -7.46 0.34
CA TRP A 118 -0.61 -7.26 1.66
C TRP A 118 -1.68 -6.93 2.68
N GLY A 119 -1.40 -7.16 3.96
CA GLY A 119 -2.38 -7.02 5.03
C GLY A 119 -2.59 -8.32 5.80
N ARG A 120 -3.74 -8.45 6.47
CA ARG A 120 -4.04 -9.60 7.34
C ARG A 120 -4.93 -10.63 6.65
N ASP A 121 -4.36 -11.80 6.38
CA ASP A 121 -4.97 -13.05 6.83
C ASP A 121 -3.92 -14.17 7.03
N LEU A 122 -3.78 -14.57 8.30
CA LEU A 122 -3.12 -15.72 8.94
C LEU A 122 -1.73 -16.25 8.55
N PHE A 123 -1.13 -15.93 7.41
CA PHE A 123 0.25 -16.33 7.10
C PHE A 123 0.96 -15.21 6.34
N GLU A 124 2.28 -15.21 6.31
CA GLU A 124 3.12 -14.03 6.03
C GLU A 124 2.97 -13.43 4.63
N ARG A 125 3.20 -12.10 4.51
CA ARG A 125 3.41 -11.28 3.29
C ARG A 125 3.31 -12.05 1.95
N PHE A 126 2.30 -11.74 1.13
CA PHE A 126 2.03 -12.51 -0.10
C PHE A 126 2.02 -11.66 -1.38
N ALA A 127 2.80 -12.02 -2.38
CA ALA A 127 2.59 -11.56 -3.76
C ALA A 127 2.30 -12.78 -4.64
N PHE A 128 1.26 -12.77 -5.48
CA PHE A 128 1.14 -13.70 -6.62
C PHE A 128 0.05 -13.31 -7.63
N LEU A 129 0.40 -13.22 -8.93
CA LEU A 129 -0.43 -13.82 -10.01
C LEU A 129 0.28 -13.96 -11.38
N LYS A 130 0.75 -15.18 -11.68
CA LYS A 130 0.91 -15.78 -13.02
C LYS A 130 2.18 -15.46 -13.84
N ASP A 131 3.15 -16.35 -13.69
CA ASP A 131 4.12 -16.69 -14.73
C ASP A 131 3.37 -17.25 -15.97
N ARG A 132 3.69 -16.77 -17.17
CA ARG A 132 3.07 -17.28 -18.42
C ARG A 132 3.55 -18.69 -18.77
N GLU A 133 4.63 -19.19 -18.18
CA GLU A 133 5.23 -20.48 -18.54
C GLU A 133 5.00 -21.60 -17.50
N LYS A 134 4.68 -21.27 -16.24
CA LYS A 134 4.45 -22.27 -15.19
C LYS A 134 3.02 -22.16 -14.67
N GLN A 135 2.21 -23.21 -14.92
CA GLN A 135 0.81 -23.31 -14.49
C GLN A 135 0.60 -23.47 -12.97
N ASP A 136 1.65 -23.36 -12.15
CA ASP A 136 1.58 -23.59 -10.71
C ASP A 136 1.78 -22.31 -9.91
N ALA A 137 0.91 -22.11 -8.91
CA ALA A 137 1.07 -21.08 -7.89
C ALA A 137 2.21 -21.48 -6.94
N LEU A 138 3.23 -20.65 -6.81
CA LEU A 138 4.39 -20.91 -5.95
C LEU A 138 4.40 -19.95 -4.76
N PHE A 139 4.13 -20.46 -3.57
CA PHE A 139 4.15 -19.66 -2.35
C PHE A 139 5.60 -19.38 -1.96
N VAL A 140 6.06 -18.13 -2.09
CA VAL A 140 7.42 -17.73 -1.68
C VAL A 140 7.33 -16.74 -0.53
N PRO A 141 7.70 -17.12 0.71
CA PRO A 141 7.83 -16.19 1.82
C PRO A 141 8.84 -15.10 1.47
N PHE A 142 8.63 -13.86 1.93
CA PHE A 142 9.56 -12.75 1.67
C PHE A 142 11.00 -13.04 2.17
N SER A 143 11.17 -13.89 3.18
CA SER A 143 12.48 -14.35 3.66
C SER A 143 13.28 -15.13 2.61
N TYR A 144 12.62 -15.74 1.63
CA TYR A 144 13.27 -16.43 0.51
C TYR A 144 13.76 -15.48 -0.58
N LEU A 145 13.10 -14.32 -0.75
CA LEU A 145 13.50 -13.35 -1.76
C LEU A 145 14.84 -12.70 -1.38
N GLU A 146 15.06 -12.31 -0.13
CA GLU A 146 16.36 -11.76 0.32
C GLU A 146 17.54 -12.72 0.08
N GLN A 147 17.32 -14.04 0.11
CA GLN A 147 18.36 -15.03 -0.22
C GLN A 147 18.59 -15.12 -1.73
N SER A 148 17.53 -15.11 -2.54
CA SER A 148 17.66 -15.17 -4.01
C SER A 148 18.38 -13.96 -4.60
N TRP A 149 18.15 -12.75 -4.08
CA TRP A 149 18.84 -11.54 -4.53
C TRP A 149 20.35 -11.54 -4.16
N GLN A 150 20.76 -12.22 -3.08
CA GLN A 150 22.17 -12.38 -2.72
C GLN A 150 22.89 -13.45 -3.54
N GLU A 151 22.18 -14.46 -4.04
CA GLU A 151 22.76 -15.51 -4.87
C GLU A 151 22.93 -15.08 -6.33
N GLU A 152 21.97 -14.33 -6.89
CA GLU A 152 22.09 -13.81 -8.27
C GLU A 152 23.12 -12.69 -8.40
N SER A 153 23.37 -11.91 -7.34
CA SER A 153 24.44 -10.90 -7.31
C SER A 153 25.83 -11.47 -7.01
N ARG A 154 25.96 -12.80 -6.83
CA ARG A 154 27.24 -13.52 -6.77
C ARG A 154 27.61 -14.24 -8.07
N CYS A 155 26.72 -14.26 -9.07
CA CYS A 155 26.94 -14.86 -10.38
C CYS A 155 27.19 -13.83 -11.50
N LEU A 156 27.75 -12.67 -11.17
CA LEU A 156 28.37 -11.73 -12.12
C LEU A 156 29.79 -11.38 -11.67
#